data_AF-A0A4Q1TI21-F1
#
_entry.id   AF-A0A4Q1TI21-F1
#
_cell.length_a   1.000
_cell.length_b   1.000
_cell.length_c   1.000
_cell.angle_alpha   90.00
_cell.angle_beta   90.00
_cell.angle_gamma   90.00
#
_symmetry.space_group_name_H-M   'P 1'
#
loop_
_entity.id
_entity.type
_entity.pdbx_description
1 polymer ?
#
loop_
_entity_poly.entity_id
_entity_poly.type
_entity_poly.pdbx_seq_one_letter_code
_entity_poly.pdbx_strand_id
1 'polypeptide(L)'
;YRNKAEDKLVSHADELYYIACCEGAIESLESENHRIILTSSYLTKRYSDKQIMDKLFLSKAQYYRTKREALIAFAEICPLVEIEMRPL
;
A
#
# COMPACT_ATOMS: atom_id res chain seq x y z
N TYR A 1 -17.44 -5.50 -31.49
CA TYR A 1 -17.69 -4.19 -30.85
C TYR A 1 -17.31 -4.31 -29.38
N ARG A 2 -16.10 -3.89 -28.98
CA ARG A 2 -15.75 -3.70 -27.56
C ARG A 2 -15.91 -2.22 -27.25
N ASN A 3 -16.80 -1.91 -26.31
CA ASN A 3 -17.13 -0.55 -25.94
C ASN A 3 -16.01 0.01 -25.06
N LYS A 4 -15.07 0.77 -25.66
CA LYS A 4 -13.89 1.32 -24.97
C LYS A 4 -14.23 2.20 -23.76
N ALA A 5 -15.46 2.71 -23.65
CA ALA A 5 -15.92 3.47 -22.50
C ALA A 5 -16.21 2.56 -21.28
N GLU A 6 -16.81 1.40 -21.51
CA GLU A 6 -17.11 0.41 -20.48
C GLU A 6 -15.83 -0.21 -19.91
N ASP A 7 -14.87 -0.57 -20.77
CA ASP A 7 -13.57 -1.09 -20.34
C ASP A 7 -12.81 -0.11 -19.41
N LYS A 8 -12.91 1.21 -19.66
CA LYS A 8 -12.31 2.25 -18.81
C LYS A 8 -13.02 2.43 -17.48
N LEU A 9 -14.35 2.31 -17.47
CA LEU A 9 -15.14 2.41 -16.24
C LEU A 9 -14.86 1.20 -15.34
N VAL A 10 -14.80 0.00 -15.92
CA VAL A 10 -14.45 -1.23 -15.21
C VAL A 10 -13.02 -1.16 -14.68
N SER A 11 -12.04 -0.77 -15.51
CA SER A 11 -10.64 -0.66 -15.04
C SER A 11 -10.49 0.35 -13.90
N HIS A 12 -11.19 1.48 -13.96
CA HIS A 12 -11.13 2.48 -12.89
C HIS A 12 -11.83 1.99 -11.62
N ALA A 13 -12.93 1.23 -11.74
CA ALA A 13 -13.57 0.60 -10.58
C ALA A 13 -12.65 -0.45 -9.92
N ASP A 14 -11.93 -1.24 -10.71
CA ASP A 14 -10.95 -2.22 -10.22
C ASP A 14 -9.76 -1.55 -9.53
N GLU A 15 -9.28 -0.41 -10.08
CA GLU A 15 -8.23 0.41 -9.46
C GLU A 15 -8.68 0.96 -8.10
N LEU A 16 -9.90 1.51 -8.01
CA LEU A 16 -10.45 2.03 -6.75
C LEU A 16 -10.65 0.92 -5.72
N TYR A 17 -11.08 -0.27 -6.16
CA TYR A 17 -11.18 -1.45 -5.30
C TYR A 17 -9.80 -1.86 -4.76
N TYR A 18 -8.79 -1.94 -5.62
CA TYR A 18 -7.43 -2.27 -5.21
C TYR A 18 -6.84 -1.26 -4.20
N ILE A 19 -7.09 0.03 -4.42
CA ILE A 19 -6.67 1.09 -3.48
C ILE A 19 -7.38 0.90 -2.13
N ALA A 20 -8.70 0.68 -2.13
CA ALA A 20 -9.45 0.45 -0.90
C ALA A 20 -8.98 -0.79 -0.12
N CYS A 21 -8.60 -1.87 -0.83
CA CYS A 21 -7.98 -3.03 -0.21
C CYS A 21 -6.64 -2.69 0.46
N CYS A 22 -5.78 -1.92 -0.21
CA CYS A 22 -4.50 -1.47 0.35
C CYS A 22 -4.70 -0.58 1.58
N GLU A 23 -5.62 0.40 1.50
CA GLU A 23 -5.94 1.32 2.58
C GLU A 23 -6.50 0.57 3.79
N GLY A 24 -7.49 -0.30 3.59
CA GLY A 24 -8.07 -1.12 4.66
C GLY A 24 -7.07 -2.08 5.30
N ALA A 25 -6.19 -2.71 4.51
CA ALA A 25 -5.13 -3.55 5.04
C ALA A 25 -4.16 -2.75 5.92
N ILE A 26 -3.76 -1.56 5.49
CA ILE A 26 -2.89 -0.69 6.30
C ILE A 26 -3.60 -0.25 7.58
N GLU A 27 -4.87 0.17 7.52
CA GLU A 27 -5.63 0.60 8.71
C GLU A 27 -5.77 -0.51 9.75
N SER A 28 -5.88 -1.76 9.32
CA SER A 28 -6.01 -2.92 10.19
C SER A 28 -4.74 -3.35 10.93
N LEU A 29 -3.56 -2.86 10.51
CA LEU A 29 -2.29 -3.18 11.17
C LEU A 29 -2.29 -2.64 12.60
N GLU A 30 -1.92 -3.46 13.58
CA GLU A 30 -1.89 -3.05 14.99
C GLU A 30 -0.85 -1.95 15.27
N SER A 31 0.34 -2.08 14.66
CA SER A 31 1.47 -1.17 14.87
C SER A 31 1.27 0.16 14.16
N GLU A 32 1.17 1.25 14.93
CA GLU A 32 1.09 2.61 14.40
C GLU A 32 2.30 2.97 13.53
N ASN A 33 3.50 2.54 13.92
CA ASN A 33 4.71 2.74 13.13
C ASN A 33 4.60 2.05 11.76
N HIS A 34 4.00 0.85 11.69
CA HIS A 34 3.79 0.19 10.40
C HIS A 34 2.83 0.99 9.52
N ARG A 35 1.70 1.45 10.09
CA ARG A 35 0.73 2.30 9.37
C ARG A 35 1.39 3.55 8.82
N ILE A 36 2.11 4.29 9.66
CA ILE A 36 2.79 5.53 9.25
C ILE A 36 3.83 5.25 8.15
N ILE A 37 4.66 4.22 8.31
CA ILE A 37 5.69 3.87 7.32
C ILE A 37 5.05 3.52 5.98
N LEU A 38 4.02 2.68 5.96
CA LEU A 38 3.39 2.22 4.72
C LEU A 38 2.64 3.36 4.01
N THR A 39 1.80 4.12 4.73
CA THR A 39 1.07 5.26 4.17
C THR A 39 2.03 6.34 3.64
N SER A 40 3.10 6.63 4.38
CA SER A 40 4.06 7.67 4.01
C SER A 40 4.98 7.26 2.87
N SER A 41 5.32 5.97 2.76
CA SER A 41 6.25 5.46 1.74
C SER A 41 5.56 5.07 0.44
N TYR A 42 4.35 4.50 0.50
CA TYR A 42 3.72 3.82 -0.64
C TYR A 42 2.42 4.48 -1.10
N LEU A 43 1.52 4.87 -0.19
CA LEU A 43 0.24 5.48 -0.59
C LEU A 43 0.40 6.95 -0.99
N THR A 44 0.90 7.77 -0.06
CA THR A 44 0.98 9.22 -0.27
C THR A 44 2.34 9.67 -0.76
N LYS A 45 3.40 8.89 -0.49
CA LYS A 45 4.81 9.18 -0.80
C LYS A 45 5.24 10.61 -0.43
N ARG A 46 4.68 11.15 0.65
CA ARG A 46 4.86 12.56 1.06
C ARG A 46 6.19 12.85 1.76
N TYR A 47 6.81 11.82 2.34
CA TYR A 47 8.00 11.98 3.16
C TYR A 47 9.14 11.11 2.60
N SER A 48 10.35 11.66 2.62
CA SER A 48 11.55 10.85 2.43
C SER A 48 11.74 9.87 3.59
N ASP A 49 12.45 8.77 3.34
CA ASP A 49 12.83 7.81 4.39
C ASP A 49 13.43 8.52 5.62
N LYS A 50 14.27 9.55 5.41
CA LYS A 50 14.86 10.35 6.50
C LYS A 50 13.81 11.08 7.34
N GLN A 51 12.85 11.73 6.70
CA GLN A 51 11.79 12.44 7.42
C GLN A 51 10.89 11.48 8.21
N ILE A 52 10.66 10.27 7.69
CA ILE A 52 9.91 9.23 8.41
C ILE A 52 10.70 8.74 9.63
N MET A 53 12.00 8.49 9.46
CA MET A 53 12.91 8.14 10.56
C MET A 53 12.88 9.18 11.68
N ASP A 54 13.03 10.46 11.32
CA ASP A 54 13.03 11.58 12.26
C ASP A 54 11.67 11.68 12.98
N LYS A 55 10.56 11.51 12.26
CA LYS A 55 9.19 11.57 12.82
C LYS A 55 8.90 10.44 13.81
N LEU A 56 9.45 9.25 13.57
CA LEU A 56 9.24 8.06 14.39
C LEU A 56 10.34 7.83 15.43
N PHE A 57 11.33 8.74 15.50
CA PHE A 57 12.52 8.62 16.36
C PHE A 57 13.27 7.29 16.18
N LEU A 58 13.33 6.80 14.94
CA LEU A 58 14.00 5.54 14.60
C LEU A 58 15.41 5.80 14.07
N SER A 59 16.38 5.01 14.53
CA SER A 59 17.66 4.90 13.83
C SER A 59 17.46 4.28 12.45
N LYS A 60 18.44 4.47 11.56
CA LYS A 60 18.43 3.89 10.21
C LYS A 60 18.22 2.38 10.21
N ALA A 61 18.90 1.65 11.09
CA ALA A 61 18.78 0.20 11.18
C ALA A 61 17.39 -0.23 11.66
N GLN A 62 16.84 0.46 12.69
CA GLN A 62 15.49 0.20 13.18
C GLN A 62 14.45 0.49 12.10
N TYR A 63 14.57 1.60 11.37
CA TYR A 63 13.64 1.96 10.30
C TYR A 63 13.54 0.88 9.22
N TYR A 64 14.66 0.41 8.67
CA TYR A 64 14.62 -0.61 7.62
C TYR A 64 14.11 -1.96 8.15
N ARG A 65 14.40 -2.29 9.41
CA ARG A 65 13.82 -3.47 10.06
C ARG A 65 12.31 -3.33 10.20
N THR A 66 11.82 -2.25 10.80
CA THR A 66 10.39 -1.99 11.01
C THR A 66 9.65 -1.86 9.68
N LYS A 67 10.26 -1.25 8.65
CA LYS A 67 9.69 -1.19 7.30
C LYS A 67 9.52 -2.58 6.70
N ARG A 68 10.50 -3.48 6.88
CA ARG A 68 10.39 -4.87 6.44
C ARG A 68 9.30 -5.62 7.18
N GLU A 69 9.23 -5.48 8.50
CA GLU A 69 8.18 -6.08 9.34
C GLU A 69 6.78 -5.56 8.94
N ALA A 70 6.65 -4.27 8.65
CA ALA A 70 5.42 -3.66 8.15
C ALA A 70 4.97 -4.25 6.81
N LEU A 71 5.91 -4.46 5.87
CA LEU A 71 5.60 -5.06 4.57
C LEU A 71 5.16 -6.52 4.69
N ILE A 72 5.77 -7.29 5.60
CA ILE A 72 5.37 -8.67 5.87
C ILE A 72 3.96 -8.70 6.46
N ALA A 73 3.70 -7.91 7.50
CA ALA A 73 2.38 -7.84 8.12
C ALA A 73 1.29 -7.37 7.13
N PHE A 74 1.62 -6.42 6.26
CA PHE A 74 0.73 -6.00 5.18
C PHE A 74 0.43 -7.17 4.22
N ALA A 75 1.43 -7.94 3.82
CA ALA A 75 1.26 -9.07 2.90
C ALA A 75 0.42 -10.22 3.49
N GLU A 76 0.39 -10.36 4.81
CA GLU A 76 -0.44 -11.36 5.50
C GLU A 76 -1.93 -10.98 5.51
N ILE A 77 -2.25 -9.69 5.43
CA ILE A 77 -3.63 -9.19 5.62
C ILE A 77 -4.23 -8.67 4.32
N CYS A 78 -3.42 -8.05 3.45
CA CYS A 78 -3.89 -7.53 2.19
C CYS A 78 -4.37 -8.69 1.31
N PRO A 79 -5.65 -8.70 0.89
CA PRO A 79 -6.13 -9.75 0.00
C PRO A 79 -5.27 -9.75 -1.26
N LEU A 80 -4.85 -10.93 -1.70
CA LEU A 80 -4.26 -11.12 -3.02
C LEU A 80 -5.35 -10.77 -4.03
N VAL A 81 -5.37 -9.53 -4.49
CA VAL A 81 -6.20 -9.16 -5.63
C VAL A 81 -5.57 -9.87 -6.82
N GLU A 82 -6.16 -10.99 -7.22
CA GLU A 82 -5.88 -11.59 -8.52
C GLU A 82 -6.36 -10.59 -9.56
N ILE A 83 -5.49 -9.66 -9.95
CA ILE A 83 -5.71 -8.85 -11.12
C ILE A 83 -5.62 -9.84 -12.28
N GLU A 84 -6.76 -10.23 -12.85
CA GLU A 84 -6.78 -11.01 -14.09
C GLU A 84 -5.92 -10.27 -15.11
N MET A 85 -4.70 -10.77 -15.35
CA MET A 85 -3.84 -10.24 -16.39
C MET A 85 -4.50 -10.57 -17.72
N ARG A 86 -5.34 -9.65 -18.21
CA ARG A 86 -5.87 -9.75 -19.58
C ARG A 86 -4.67 -9.77 -20.52
N PRO A 87 -4.52 -10.80 -21.39
CA PRO A 87 -3.44 -10.83 -22.35
C PRO A 87 -3.55 -9.63 -23.29
N LEU A 88 -2.41 -8.96 -23.50
CA LEU A 88 -2.23 -7.81 -24.40
C LEU A 88 -2.62 -8.15 -25.84
#